data_AF-A0A935SIZ6-F1
#
_entry.id   AF-A0A935SIZ6-F1
#
_cell.length_a   1.000
_cell.length_b   1.000
_cell.length_c   1.000
_cell.angle_alpha   90.00
_cell.angle_beta   90.00
_cell.angle_gamma   90.00
#
_symmetry.space_group_name_H-M   'P 1'
#
loop_
_entity.id
_entity.type
_entity.pdbx_description
1 polymer ?
#
loop_
_entity_poly.entity_id
_entity_poly.type
_entity_poly.pdbx_seq_one_letter_code
_entity_poly.pdbx_strand_id
1 'polypeptide(L)'
;MNIVPPSKPKMTKKEVLSLVKSIYPEFVIPDFFIVGVRGYYKKTMGDPTKNDRMIYDDAIFLIGSKDYFAAFNANTDPSTFKKGVAVLKAGIHEYKKGKHGLSKPSGGYPALRPANPKEELPVTRDGKDSTGIAINIHKGSLNSPSSLGCQTIFKSQWDEFITNTYSQMDLYKMKDVDYVLLEQ
;
A
#
# COMPACT_ATOMS: atom_id res chain seq x y z
N MET A 1 8.20 22.09 -2.92
CA MET A 1 8.04 20.78 -3.58
C MET A 1 6.65 20.27 -3.29
N ASN A 2 5.89 19.88 -4.31
CA ASN A 2 4.62 19.19 -4.10
C ASN A 2 4.92 17.77 -3.63
N ILE A 3 4.45 17.41 -2.44
CA ILE A 3 4.68 16.09 -1.85
C ILE A 3 3.72 15.02 -2.39
N VAL A 4 2.77 15.42 -3.22
CA VAL A 4 1.75 14.56 -3.81
C VAL A 4 1.59 14.90 -5.30
N PRO A 5 1.43 13.90 -6.18
CA PRO A 5 1.12 14.12 -7.58
C PRO A 5 -0.21 14.89 -7.76
N PRO A 6 -0.33 15.76 -8.78
CA PRO A 6 -1.53 16.57 -9.01
C PRO A 6 -2.75 15.75 -9.49
N SER A 7 -2.53 14.53 -9.97
CA SER A 7 -3.58 13.60 -10.40
C SER A 7 -3.42 12.25 -9.72
N LYS A 8 -4.46 11.40 -9.79
CA LYS A 8 -4.34 9.97 -9.46
C LYS A 8 -3.38 9.26 -10.44
N PRO A 9 -2.84 8.08 -10.08
CA PRO A 9 -2.03 7.27 -10.98
C PRO A 9 -2.80 6.94 -12.27
N LYS A 10 -2.07 6.84 -13.39
CA LYS A 10 -2.65 6.74 -14.74
C LYS A 10 -2.54 5.36 -15.38
N MET A 11 -1.85 4.42 -14.73
CA MET A 11 -1.72 3.06 -15.24
C MET A 11 -3.11 2.43 -15.33
N THR A 12 -3.38 1.77 -16.44
CA THR A 12 -4.63 1.05 -16.69
C THR A 12 -4.64 -0.27 -15.94
N LYS A 13 -5.85 -0.82 -15.70
CA LYS A 13 -6.01 -2.16 -15.14
C LYS A 13 -5.21 -3.21 -15.90
N LYS A 14 -5.20 -3.16 -17.24
CA LYS A 14 -4.46 -4.09 -18.09
C LYS A 14 -2.95 -4.01 -17.82
N GLU A 15 -2.40 -2.81 -17.76
CA GLU A 15 -0.97 -2.62 -17.47
C GLU A 15 -0.59 -3.10 -16.07
N VAL A 16 -1.41 -2.81 -15.05
CA VAL A 16 -1.19 -3.32 -13.68
C VAL A 16 -1.21 -4.85 -13.67
N LEU A 17 -2.19 -5.47 -14.32
CA LEU A 17 -2.29 -6.94 -14.41
C LEU A 17 -1.11 -7.56 -15.16
N SER A 18 -0.69 -6.96 -16.27
CA SER A 18 0.49 -7.41 -17.01
C SER A 18 1.74 -7.31 -16.14
N LEU A 19 1.90 -6.23 -15.36
CA LEU A 19 3.03 -6.08 -14.45
C LEU A 19 3.02 -7.15 -13.35
N VAL A 20 1.88 -7.36 -12.69
CA VAL A 20 1.71 -8.41 -11.67
C VAL A 20 2.07 -9.79 -12.24
N LYS A 21 1.54 -10.14 -13.42
CA LYS A 21 1.80 -11.43 -14.06
C LYS A 21 3.24 -11.60 -14.55
N SER A 22 3.92 -10.51 -14.90
CA SER A 22 5.34 -10.56 -15.29
C SER A 22 6.26 -10.88 -14.12
N ILE A 23 5.91 -10.41 -12.91
CA ILE A 23 6.72 -10.59 -11.70
C ILE A 23 6.30 -11.86 -10.94
N TYR A 24 5.00 -12.13 -10.88
CA TYR A 24 4.39 -13.28 -10.21
C TYR A 24 3.51 -14.06 -11.20
N PRO A 25 4.09 -14.83 -12.14
CA PRO A 25 3.33 -15.56 -13.16
C PRO A 25 2.31 -16.54 -12.56
N GLU A 26 2.69 -17.17 -11.44
CA GLU A 26 1.88 -18.15 -10.70
C GLU A 26 0.81 -17.51 -9.80
N PHE A 27 0.77 -16.17 -9.66
CA PHE A 27 -0.26 -15.53 -8.83
C PHE A 27 -1.65 -15.74 -9.43
N VAL A 28 -2.50 -16.47 -8.73
CA VAL A 28 -3.90 -16.68 -9.14
C VAL A 28 -4.68 -15.42 -8.82
N ILE A 29 -5.24 -14.77 -9.85
CA ILE A 29 -5.99 -13.51 -9.67
C ILE A 29 -7.31 -13.82 -8.94
N PRO A 30 -7.54 -13.29 -7.72
CA PRO A 30 -8.81 -13.45 -7.03
C PRO A 30 -9.85 -12.44 -7.54
N ASP A 31 -11.09 -12.55 -7.04
CA ASP A 31 -12.17 -11.62 -7.38
C ASP A 31 -11.88 -10.16 -6.96
N PHE A 32 -11.05 -9.97 -5.94
CA PHE A 32 -10.58 -8.66 -5.54
C PHE A 32 -9.21 -8.75 -4.86
N PHE A 33 -8.31 -7.84 -5.23
CA PHE A 33 -7.00 -7.70 -4.60
C PHE A 33 -6.46 -6.27 -4.77
N ILE A 34 -5.39 -5.99 -4.05
CA ILE A 34 -4.75 -4.68 -3.97
C ILE A 34 -3.34 -4.80 -4.56
N VAL A 35 -2.92 -3.82 -5.34
CA VAL A 35 -1.56 -3.76 -5.87
C VAL A 35 -0.89 -2.47 -5.42
N GLY A 36 0.23 -2.58 -4.73
CA GLY A 36 1.14 -1.47 -4.47
C GLY A 36 2.28 -1.47 -5.48
N VAL A 37 2.61 -0.30 -6.03
CA VAL A 37 3.77 -0.11 -6.90
C VAL A 37 4.68 0.91 -6.25
N ARG A 38 5.78 0.41 -5.67
CA ARG A 38 6.86 1.22 -5.11
C ARG A 38 7.68 1.84 -6.25
N GLY A 39 8.02 3.12 -6.13
CA GLY A 39 8.74 3.90 -7.13
C GLY A 39 7.91 4.27 -8.36
N TYR A 40 6.57 4.26 -8.28
CA TYR A 40 5.69 4.48 -9.44
C TYR A 40 5.98 5.79 -10.17
N TYR A 41 6.22 6.88 -9.43
CA TYR A 41 6.51 8.20 -9.99
C TYR A 41 8.01 8.52 -10.05
N LYS A 42 8.92 7.56 -9.78
CA LYS A 42 10.38 7.77 -9.69
C LYS A 42 10.97 8.53 -10.89
N LYS A 43 10.45 8.31 -12.11
CA LYS A 43 10.91 9.02 -13.31
C LYS A 43 10.33 10.43 -13.51
N THR A 44 9.31 10.80 -12.75
CA THR A 44 8.48 11.99 -12.96
C THR A 44 8.33 12.88 -11.73
N MET A 45 8.71 12.39 -10.55
CA MET A 45 8.70 13.09 -9.27
C MET A 45 9.89 12.63 -8.44
N GLY A 46 10.50 13.58 -7.72
CA GLY A 46 11.69 13.31 -6.91
C GLY A 46 13.00 13.30 -7.72
N ASP A 47 14.05 12.72 -7.16
CA ASP A 47 15.32 12.41 -7.79
C ASP A 47 15.19 11.08 -8.57
N PRO A 48 15.24 11.10 -9.92
CA PRO A 48 15.06 9.89 -10.74
C PRO A 48 16.15 8.84 -10.56
N THR A 49 17.23 9.18 -9.86
CA THR A 49 18.35 8.28 -9.58
C THR A 49 18.24 7.61 -8.21
N LYS A 50 17.26 7.98 -7.38
CA LYS A 50 17.10 7.49 -6.00
C LYS A 50 15.64 7.22 -5.69
N ASN A 51 15.39 6.70 -4.49
CA ASN A 51 14.05 6.53 -3.95
C ASN A 51 13.81 7.65 -2.93
N ASP A 52 12.86 8.53 -3.20
CA ASP A 52 12.57 9.68 -2.36
C ASP A 52 11.58 9.33 -1.27
N ARG A 53 12.02 9.33 -0.01
CA ARG A 53 11.08 9.17 1.11
C ARG A 53 10.45 10.51 1.46
N MET A 54 9.29 10.46 2.11
CA MET A 54 8.47 11.63 2.55
C MET A 54 7.59 12.26 1.49
N ILE A 55 7.50 11.67 0.29
CA ILE A 55 6.54 12.05 -0.74
C ILE A 55 5.60 10.87 -1.04
N TYR A 56 4.53 11.14 -1.77
CA TYR A 56 3.59 10.14 -2.29
C TYR A 56 3.97 9.77 -3.73
N ASP A 57 5.17 9.25 -3.92
CA ASP A 57 5.72 8.83 -5.21
C ASP A 57 5.39 7.38 -5.58
N ASP A 58 4.62 6.70 -4.74
CA ASP A 58 4.10 5.36 -5.01
C ASP A 58 2.64 5.41 -5.45
N ALA A 59 2.15 4.27 -5.93
CA ALA A 59 0.76 4.08 -6.28
C ALA A 59 0.18 2.84 -5.60
N ILE A 60 -1.09 2.92 -5.20
CA ILE A 60 -1.88 1.75 -4.84
C ILE A 60 -3.10 1.67 -5.75
N PHE A 61 -3.38 0.47 -6.25
CA PHE A 61 -4.49 0.15 -7.13
C PHE A 61 -5.41 -0.87 -6.47
N LEU A 62 -6.71 -0.68 -6.62
CA LEU A 62 -7.74 -1.64 -6.26
C LEU A 62 -8.18 -2.36 -7.54
N ILE A 63 -8.06 -3.67 -7.58
CA ILE A 63 -8.37 -4.50 -8.74
C ILE A 63 -9.50 -5.46 -8.36
N GLY A 64 -10.66 -5.33 -9.00
CA GLY A 64 -11.78 -6.24 -8.78
C GLY A 64 -12.25 -6.92 -10.05
N SER A 65 -13.05 -7.98 -9.92
CA SER A 65 -13.79 -8.60 -11.02
C SER A 65 -14.75 -7.60 -11.68
N LYS A 66 -15.20 -7.90 -12.91
CA LYS A 66 -16.16 -7.07 -13.68
C LYS A 66 -15.72 -5.61 -13.83
N ASP A 67 -14.51 -5.40 -14.34
CA ASP A 67 -13.95 -4.10 -14.67
C ASP A 67 -13.72 -3.11 -13.52
N TYR A 68 -13.98 -3.49 -12.27
CA TYR A 68 -13.66 -2.63 -11.13
C TYR A 68 -12.16 -2.33 -11.08
N PHE A 69 -11.85 -1.03 -11.03
CA PHE A 69 -10.50 -0.47 -11.00
C PHE A 69 -10.52 0.90 -10.33
N ALA A 70 -9.64 1.12 -9.35
CA ALA A 70 -9.43 2.43 -8.77
C ALA A 70 -7.95 2.63 -8.43
N ALA A 71 -7.46 3.86 -8.57
CA ALA A 71 -6.05 4.21 -8.39
C ALA A 71 -5.88 5.33 -7.36
N PHE A 72 -4.85 5.23 -6.53
CA PHE A 72 -4.61 6.10 -5.39
C PHE A 72 -3.14 6.49 -5.30
N ASN A 73 -2.90 7.77 -5.00
CA ASN A 73 -1.57 8.25 -4.65
C ASN A 73 -1.20 7.71 -3.27
N ALA A 74 -0.05 7.07 -3.19
CA ALA A 74 0.35 6.31 -2.03
C ALA A 74 1.82 6.55 -1.70
N ASN A 75 2.20 6.08 -0.52
CA ASN A 75 3.58 5.90 -0.12
C ASN A 75 3.65 4.54 0.57
N THR A 76 4.39 3.63 -0.04
CA THR A 76 4.63 2.22 0.32
C THR A 76 6.03 2.01 0.92
N ASP A 77 6.74 3.12 1.14
CA ASP A 77 8.00 3.18 1.85
C ASP A 77 7.90 3.86 3.22
N PRO A 78 8.81 3.57 4.15
CA PRO A 78 8.85 4.32 5.39
C PRO A 78 9.14 5.80 5.13
N SER A 79 8.40 6.68 5.80
CA SER A 79 8.52 8.13 5.64
C SER A 79 9.74 8.74 6.35
N THR A 80 10.67 7.94 6.88
CA THR A 80 11.84 8.47 7.58
C THR A 80 13.11 7.72 7.21
N PHE A 81 14.22 8.45 7.07
CA PHE A 81 15.57 7.89 7.01
C PHE A 81 16.12 7.77 8.44
N LYS A 82 15.55 6.86 9.23
CA LYS A 82 16.09 6.50 10.54
C LYS A 82 16.60 5.06 10.50
N LYS A 83 17.74 4.84 11.16
CA LYS A 83 18.31 3.50 11.33
C LYS A 83 17.28 2.59 12.01
N GLY A 84 17.16 1.36 11.52
CA GLY A 84 16.27 0.36 12.08
C GLY A 84 14.80 0.50 11.72
N VAL A 85 14.42 1.38 10.78
CA VAL A 85 13.04 1.49 10.31
C VAL A 85 12.70 0.33 9.36
N ALA A 86 11.48 -0.22 9.49
CA ALA A 86 11.02 -1.33 8.68
C ALA A 86 10.67 -0.87 7.26
N VAL A 87 11.10 -1.63 6.27
CA VAL A 87 10.65 -1.53 4.87
C VAL A 87 9.98 -2.86 4.51
N LEU A 88 8.71 -2.86 4.16
CA LEU A 88 8.02 -4.07 3.71
C LEU A 88 8.68 -4.63 2.45
N LYS A 89 9.03 -5.92 2.45
CA LYS A 89 9.60 -6.58 1.28
C LYS A 89 8.55 -6.66 0.17
N ALA A 90 8.97 -6.46 -1.08
CA ALA A 90 8.13 -6.79 -2.23
C ALA A 90 7.67 -8.25 -2.14
N GLY A 91 6.43 -8.51 -2.55
CA GLY A 91 5.79 -9.81 -2.34
C GLY A 91 4.28 -9.71 -2.27
N ILE A 92 3.67 -10.88 -2.09
CA ILE A 92 2.23 -11.01 -1.87
C ILE A 92 2.03 -11.15 -0.36
N HIS A 93 1.22 -10.27 0.22
CA HIS A 93 0.94 -10.21 1.65
C HIS A 93 -0.56 -10.19 1.89
N GLU A 94 -1.06 -10.99 2.82
CA GLU A 94 -2.48 -11.01 3.14
C GLU A 94 -2.83 -9.95 4.18
N TYR A 95 -3.94 -9.23 3.94
CA TYR A 95 -4.47 -8.20 4.81
C TYR A 95 -5.93 -8.45 5.16
N LYS A 96 -6.38 -7.94 6.31
CA LYS A 96 -7.75 -8.01 6.78
C LYS A 96 -8.26 -6.64 7.20
N LYS A 97 -9.57 -6.49 7.25
CA LYS A 97 -10.23 -5.30 7.83
C LYS A 97 -9.80 -5.13 9.29
N GLY A 98 -9.52 -3.90 9.68
CA GLY A 98 -9.12 -3.59 11.05
C GLY A 98 -9.13 -2.10 11.36
N LYS A 99 -8.39 -1.73 12.39
CA LYS A 99 -8.19 -0.33 12.78
C LYS A 99 -6.71 -0.01 12.98
N HIS A 100 -6.31 1.21 12.64
CA HIS A 100 -5.01 1.77 12.92
C HIS A 100 -5.07 2.75 14.11
N GLY A 101 -3.99 2.85 14.88
CA GLY A 101 -3.91 3.76 16.03
C GLY A 101 -4.78 3.34 17.21
N LEU A 102 -4.81 2.04 17.52
CA LEU A 102 -5.62 1.45 18.61
C LEU A 102 -5.31 2.06 19.99
N SER A 103 -4.11 2.57 20.20
CA SER A 103 -3.72 3.25 21.45
C SER A 103 -4.32 4.64 21.62
N LYS A 104 -4.98 5.19 20.59
CA LYS A 104 -5.65 6.50 20.68
C LYS A 104 -6.94 6.37 21.51
N PRO A 105 -7.33 7.39 22.30
CA PRO A 105 -8.56 7.36 23.09
C PRO A 105 -9.84 7.05 22.28
N SER A 106 -9.87 7.41 21.00
CA SER A 106 -10.99 7.12 20.10
C SER A 106 -11.06 5.66 19.60
N GLY A 107 -10.15 4.79 20.03
CA GLY A 107 -10.07 3.38 19.60
C GLY A 107 -9.59 3.20 18.15
N GLY A 108 -8.85 4.18 17.61
CA GLY A 108 -8.32 4.17 16.25
C GLY A 108 -9.34 4.49 15.14
N TYR A 109 -8.94 4.31 13.89
CA TYR A 109 -9.78 4.50 12.70
C TYR A 109 -9.62 3.31 11.74
N PRO A 110 -10.56 3.05 10.81
CA PRO A 110 -10.48 1.93 9.87
C PRO A 110 -9.13 1.86 9.14
N ALA A 111 -8.62 0.67 8.87
CA ALA A 111 -7.38 0.42 8.14
C ALA A 111 -7.29 -1.06 7.74
N LEU A 112 -6.37 -1.41 6.84
CA LEU A 112 -6.02 -2.81 6.61
C LEU A 112 -4.85 -3.21 7.51
N ARG A 113 -4.97 -4.37 8.16
CA ARG A 113 -3.93 -4.96 9.03
C ARG A 113 -3.45 -6.29 8.47
N PRO A 114 -2.21 -6.74 8.72
CA PRO A 114 -1.77 -8.06 8.26
C PRO A 114 -2.68 -9.19 8.76
N ALA A 115 -2.98 -10.16 7.89
CA ALA A 115 -4.02 -11.16 8.12
C ALA A 115 -3.58 -12.38 8.96
N ASN A 116 -2.35 -12.43 9.46
CA ASN A 116 -1.89 -13.55 10.30
C ASN A 116 -2.10 -13.28 11.81
N PRO A 117 -2.04 -14.31 12.68
CA PRO A 117 -2.33 -14.18 14.11
C PRO A 117 -1.43 -13.19 14.86
N LYS A 118 -0.18 -13.02 14.42
CA LYS A 118 0.80 -12.13 15.05
C LYS A 118 0.91 -10.76 14.38
N GLU A 119 0.18 -10.56 13.29
CA GLU A 119 0.29 -9.42 12.39
C GLU A 119 1.72 -9.13 11.93
N GLU A 120 2.49 -10.19 11.68
CA GLU A 120 3.89 -10.14 11.29
C GLU A 120 4.01 -10.14 9.76
N LEU A 121 4.83 -9.25 9.20
CA LEU A 121 5.19 -9.26 7.79
C LEU A 121 6.72 -9.26 7.61
N PRO A 122 7.23 -9.83 6.50
CA PRO A 122 8.65 -9.83 6.22
C PRO A 122 9.10 -8.42 5.81
N VAL A 123 10.07 -7.87 6.54
CA VAL A 123 10.60 -6.53 6.30
C VAL A 123 12.11 -6.58 6.20
N THR A 124 12.70 -5.50 5.70
CA THR A 124 14.11 -5.22 5.94
C THR A 124 14.27 -4.05 6.92
N ARG A 125 15.37 -4.07 7.67
CA ARG A 125 15.85 -2.94 8.48
C ARG A 125 17.31 -2.73 8.14
N ASP A 126 17.65 -1.56 7.62
CA ASP A 126 19.02 -1.24 7.17
C ASP A 126 19.58 -2.30 6.18
N GLY A 127 18.73 -2.80 5.27
CA GLY A 127 19.10 -3.82 4.27
C GLY A 127 19.22 -5.25 4.79
N LYS A 128 18.91 -5.50 6.07
CA LYS A 128 18.92 -6.84 6.67
C LYS A 128 17.51 -7.36 6.89
N ASP A 129 17.31 -8.65 6.66
CA ASP A 129 16.03 -9.31 6.92
C ASP A 129 15.61 -9.19 8.40
N SER A 130 14.33 -8.93 8.62
CA SER A 130 13.70 -8.73 9.92
C SER A 130 12.21 -9.04 9.84
N THR A 131 11.55 -9.06 10.99
CA THR A 131 10.09 -9.10 11.09
C THR A 131 9.53 -7.72 11.45
N GLY A 132 8.47 -7.29 10.76
CA GLY A 132 7.69 -6.11 11.09
C GLY A 132 6.35 -6.52 11.69
N ILE A 133 5.88 -5.80 12.70
CA ILE A 133 4.59 -6.05 13.35
C ILE A 133 3.65 -4.89 13.04
N ALA A 134 2.39 -5.20 12.73
CA ALA A 134 1.35 -4.21 12.45
C ALA A 134 1.73 -3.25 11.31
N ILE A 135 2.34 -3.79 10.25
CA ILE A 135 2.67 -3.09 9.00
C ILE A 135 1.38 -2.89 8.19
N ASN A 136 0.59 -1.89 8.58
CA ASN A 136 -0.77 -1.65 8.10
C ASN A 136 -0.80 -0.90 6.76
N ILE A 137 -1.97 -0.88 6.11
CA ILE A 137 -2.30 0.13 5.08
C ILE A 137 -3.31 1.11 5.70
N HIS A 138 -2.92 2.38 5.85
CA HIS A 138 -3.71 3.37 6.57
C HIS A 138 -3.69 4.77 5.95
N LYS A 139 -4.44 5.70 6.56
CA LYS A 139 -4.49 7.10 6.16
C LYS A 139 -3.15 7.78 6.42
N GLY A 140 -2.57 8.39 5.39
CA GLY A 140 -1.45 9.33 5.54
C GLY A 140 -1.92 10.76 5.87
N SER A 141 -1.01 11.74 5.87
CA SER A 141 -1.34 13.14 6.20
C SER A 141 -1.29 14.07 4.97
N LEU A 142 -1.66 15.33 5.15
CA LEU A 142 -1.58 16.34 4.09
C LEU A 142 -0.15 16.79 3.79
N ASN A 143 0.75 16.67 4.77
CA ASN A 143 2.08 17.28 4.75
C ASN A 143 3.21 16.24 4.90
N SER A 144 2.86 14.97 5.10
CA SER A 144 3.80 13.86 5.19
C SER A 144 3.07 12.50 5.12
N PRO A 145 3.72 11.43 4.67
CA PRO A 145 3.13 10.11 4.72
C PRO A 145 3.08 9.53 6.16
N SER A 146 3.82 10.10 7.12
CA SER A 146 3.68 9.84 8.57
C SER A 146 3.71 8.35 8.97
N SER A 147 4.60 7.56 8.38
CA SER A 147 4.71 6.12 8.65
C SER A 147 6.15 5.68 8.96
N LEU A 148 6.30 4.82 9.97
CA LEU A 148 7.55 4.14 10.35
C LEU A 148 7.63 2.70 9.77
N GLY A 149 6.93 2.44 8.66
CA GLY A 149 7.01 1.17 7.90
C GLY A 149 5.68 0.65 7.34
N CYS A 150 4.55 1.27 7.70
CA CYS A 150 3.23 1.04 7.11
C CYS A 150 3.06 1.71 5.74
N GLN A 151 2.08 1.25 4.98
CA GLN A 151 1.71 1.83 3.69
C GLN A 151 0.61 2.86 3.88
N THR A 152 0.67 3.94 3.12
CA THR A 152 -0.21 5.08 3.34
C THR A 152 -0.82 5.60 2.06
N ILE A 153 -2.11 5.91 2.10
CA ILE A 153 -2.83 6.61 1.03
C ILE A 153 -2.91 8.09 1.39
N PHE A 154 -2.84 8.95 0.39
CA PHE A 154 -2.97 10.39 0.59
C PHE A 154 -4.30 10.77 1.27
N LYS A 155 -4.26 11.71 2.22
CA LYS A 155 -5.38 11.99 3.14
C LYS A 155 -6.72 12.24 2.43
N SER A 156 -6.72 13.02 1.35
CA SER A 156 -7.97 13.37 0.65
C SER A 156 -8.57 12.21 -0.14
N GLN A 157 -7.80 11.15 -0.40
CA GLN A 157 -8.23 9.96 -1.13
C GLN A 157 -8.55 8.78 -0.19
N TRP A 158 -8.31 8.93 1.12
CA TRP A 158 -8.44 7.85 2.09
C TRP A 158 -9.86 7.32 2.22
N ASP A 159 -10.86 8.20 2.34
CA ASP A 159 -12.24 7.77 2.60
C ASP A 159 -12.80 6.98 1.41
N GLU A 160 -12.44 7.39 0.19
CA GLU A 160 -12.74 6.62 -1.03
C GLU A 160 -12.02 5.27 -1.02
N PHE A 161 -10.70 5.25 -0.75
CA PHE A 161 -9.91 4.03 -0.73
C PHE A 161 -10.48 2.97 0.24
N ILE A 162 -10.69 3.36 1.51
CA ILE A 162 -11.05 2.39 2.55
C ILE A 162 -12.49 1.91 2.39
N THR A 163 -13.42 2.80 2.01
CA THR A 163 -14.81 2.45 1.72
C THR A 163 -14.87 1.46 0.58
N ASN A 164 -14.23 1.79 -0.54
CA ASN A 164 -14.24 0.93 -1.72
C ASN A 164 -13.61 -0.43 -1.43
N THR A 165 -12.47 -0.46 -0.72
CA THR A 165 -11.83 -1.73 -0.35
C THR A 165 -12.75 -2.59 0.49
N TYR A 166 -13.38 -2.02 1.53
CA TYR A 166 -14.26 -2.79 2.41
C TYR A 166 -15.51 -3.27 1.67
N SER A 167 -16.10 -2.43 0.82
CA SER A 167 -17.24 -2.81 0.00
C SER A 167 -16.93 -3.94 -0.97
N GLN A 168 -15.75 -3.94 -1.61
CA GLN A 168 -15.34 -5.04 -2.49
C GLN A 168 -15.11 -6.33 -1.69
N MET A 169 -14.44 -6.25 -0.54
CA MET A 169 -14.29 -7.41 0.34
C MET A 169 -15.65 -7.97 0.79
N ASP A 170 -16.62 -7.12 1.14
CA ASP A 170 -17.98 -7.56 1.53
C ASP A 170 -18.73 -8.18 0.35
N LEU A 171 -18.66 -7.56 -0.83
CA LEU A 171 -19.29 -8.05 -2.06
C LEU A 171 -18.86 -9.48 -2.39
N TYR A 172 -17.57 -9.77 -2.25
CA TYR A 172 -16.98 -11.08 -2.53
C TYR A 172 -16.83 -11.96 -1.28
N LYS A 173 -17.39 -11.55 -0.14
CA LYS A 173 -17.36 -12.27 1.15
C LYS A 173 -15.93 -12.66 1.59
N MET A 174 -14.96 -11.80 1.28
CA MET A 174 -13.56 -11.99 1.59
C MET A 174 -13.29 -11.64 3.05
N LYS A 175 -12.72 -12.61 3.79
CA LYS A 175 -12.18 -12.36 5.12
C LYS A 175 -10.86 -11.60 5.05
N ASP A 176 -10.01 -12.04 4.15
CA ASP A 176 -8.66 -11.55 3.91
C ASP A 176 -8.54 -11.16 2.42
N VAL A 177 -7.63 -10.23 2.10
CA VAL A 177 -7.39 -9.70 0.76
C VAL A 177 -5.90 -9.69 0.46
N ASP A 178 -5.53 -10.12 -0.74
CA ASP A 178 -4.15 -10.07 -1.20
C ASP A 178 -3.70 -8.64 -1.47
N TYR A 179 -2.53 -8.28 -0.95
CA TYR A 179 -1.77 -7.09 -1.28
C TYR A 179 -0.48 -7.48 -1.98
N VAL A 180 -0.42 -7.21 -3.29
CA VAL A 180 0.74 -7.46 -4.12
C VAL A 180 1.60 -6.21 -4.17
N LEU A 181 2.75 -6.22 -3.51
CA LEU A 181 3.72 -5.12 -3.52
C LEU A 181 4.81 -5.37 -4.55
N LEU A 182 4.92 -4.45 -5.51
CA LEU A 182 5.85 -4.46 -6.64
C LEU A 182 6.92 -3.36 -6.48
N GLU A 183 8.09 -3.57 -7.08
CA GLU A 183 9.18 -2.59 -7.15
C GLU A 183 9.46 -2.19 -8.61
N GLN A 184 9.76 -0.89 -8.84
CA GLN A 184 10.18 -0.33 -10.12
C GLN A 184 11.52 0.45 -10.05
#